data_AF-A0A191HUV0-F1
#
_entry.id   AF-A0A191HUV0-F1
#
_cell.length_a   1.000
_cell.length_b   1.000
_cell.length_c   1.000
_cell.angle_alpha   90.00
_cell.angle_beta   90.00
_cell.angle_gamma   90.00
#
_symmetry.space_group_name_H-M   'P 1'
#
loop_
_entity.id
_entity.type
_entity.pdbx_description
1 polymer ?
#
loop_
_entity_poly.entity_id
_entity_poly.type
_entity_poly.pdbx_seq_one_letter_code
_entity_poly.pdbx_strand_id
1 'polypeptide(L)'
;MQAICSELTVVPYLTGGVNISAFCPSTSLLSRWKDDEMAMELPFDLFLNTVEGVMATIDGTDIKKRKREIKNRFDEKGKSLNLNLNGPY
;
A
#
# COMPACT_ATOMS: atom_id res chain seq x y z
N MET A 1 10.04 11.54 -19.57
CA MET A 1 10.20 10.09 -19.33
C MET A 1 9.67 9.80 -17.94
N GLN A 2 8.79 8.80 -17.78
CA GLN A 2 8.29 8.40 -16.45
C GLN A 2 9.39 7.60 -15.73
N ALA A 3 9.43 7.67 -14.39
CA ALA A 3 10.43 6.94 -13.59
C ALA A 3 10.20 5.41 -13.57
N ILE A 4 9.03 4.96 -14.05
CA ILE A 4 8.53 3.58 -14.05
C ILE A 4 8.05 3.23 -15.47
N CYS A 5 8.13 1.95 -15.87
CA CYS A 5 7.69 1.49 -17.19
C CYS A 5 6.16 1.67 -17.36
N SER A 6 5.71 2.14 -18.53
CA SER A 6 4.28 2.37 -18.82
C SER A 6 3.42 1.11 -18.74
N GLU A 7 4.03 -0.07 -18.88
CA GLU A 7 3.34 -1.36 -18.69
C GLU A 7 2.76 -1.48 -17.28
N LEU A 8 3.48 -0.97 -16.27
CA LEU A 8 3.04 -1.06 -14.88
C LEU A 8 1.71 -0.32 -14.65
N THR A 9 1.51 0.82 -15.34
CA THR A 9 0.35 1.69 -15.20
C THR A 9 -0.80 1.32 -16.12
N VAL A 10 -0.50 0.90 -17.34
CA VAL A 10 -1.52 0.57 -18.34
C VAL A 10 -2.26 -0.72 -18.01
N VAL A 11 -1.57 -1.73 -17.45
CA VAL A 11 -2.20 -3.02 -17.14
C VAL A 11 -3.30 -2.88 -16.07
N PRO A 12 -3.07 -2.23 -14.91
CA PRO A 12 -4.13 -1.97 -13.93
C PRO A 12 -5.27 -1.12 -14.49
N TYR A 13 -4.95 -0.12 -15.32
CA TYR A 13 -5.96 0.73 -15.93
C TYR A 13 -6.90 -0.05 -16.87
N LEU A 14 -6.36 -0.99 -17.66
CA LEU A 14 -7.15 -1.79 -18.60
C LEU A 14 -7.86 -2.98 -17.94
N THR A 15 -7.22 -3.62 -16.97
CA THR A 15 -7.72 -4.86 -16.36
C THR A 15 -8.54 -4.63 -15.09
N GLY A 16 -8.40 -3.46 -14.46
CA GLY A 16 -8.97 -3.21 -13.12
C GLY A 16 -8.32 -4.05 -12.01
N GLY A 17 -7.22 -4.76 -12.31
CA GLY A 17 -6.49 -5.60 -11.37
C GLY A 17 -5.19 -4.98 -10.89
N VAL A 18 -4.60 -5.55 -9.84
CA VAL A 18 -3.24 -5.23 -9.41
C VAL A 18 -2.26 -5.72 -10.47
N ASN A 19 -1.20 -4.94 -10.73
CA ASN A 19 -0.06 -5.39 -11.52
C ASN A 19 1.23 -5.37 -10.69
N ILE A 20 2.07 -6.39 -10.86
CA ILE A 20 3.40 -6.49 -10.26
C ILE A 20 4.38 -6.82 -11.37
N SER A 21 5.38 -5.97 -11.58
CA SER A 21 6.37 -6.16 -12.64
C SER A 21 7.78 -5.79 -12.17
N ALA A 22 8.77 -6.47 -12.73
CA ALA A 22 10.17 -6.08 -12.61
C ALA A 22 10.47 -4.92 -13.56
N PHE A 23 11.50 -4.12 -13.24
CA PHE A 23 11.82 -2.99 -14.09
C PHE A 23 12.45 -3.42 -15.42
N CYS A 24 11.90 -2.89 -16.51
CA CYS A 24 12.50 -3.00 -17.83
C CYS A 24 13.92 -2.38 -17.84
N PRO A 25 14.89 -2.93 -18.59
CA PRO A 25 16.30 -2.52 -18.52
C PRO A 25 16.53 -1.01 -18.69
N SER A 26 15.75 -0.38 -19.55
CA SER A 26 15.82 1.07 -19.80
C SER A 26 15.47 1.89 -18.55
N THR A 27 14.48 1.48 -17.79
CA THR A 27 14.05 2.20 -16.59
C THR A 27 15.00 1.96 -15.43
N SER A 28 15.52 0.73 -15.27
CA SER A 28 16.57 0.44 -14.30
C SER A 28 17.82 1.31 -14.56
N LEU A 29 18.28 1.39 -15.81
CA LEU A 29 19.45 2.20 -16.18
C LEU A 29 19.24 3.71 -15.94
N LEU A 30 18.09 4.25 -16.31
CA LEU A 30 17.84 5.69 -16.28
C LEU A 30 17.42 6.20 -14.90
N SER A 31 16.64 5.40 -14.16
CA SER A 31 16.15 5.75 -12.81
C SER A 31 17.02 5.17 -11.69
N ARG A 32 18.08 4.42 -12.05
CA ARG A 32 19.04 3.78 -11.12
C ARG A 32 18.41 2.85 -10.10
N TRP A 33 17.39 2.12 -10.53
CA TRP A 33 16.84 1.04 -9.72
C TRP A 33 17.85 -0.11 -9.65
N LYS A 34 17.81 -0.85 -8.56
CA LYS A 34 18.61 -2.06 -8.38
C LYS A 34 17.94 -3.25 -9.07
N ASP A 35 18.73 -4.28 -9.35
CA ASP A 35 18.24 -5.49 -10.01
C ASP A 35 17.25 -6.30 -9.17
N ASP A 36 17.23 -6.07 -7.85
CA ASP A 36 16.32 -6.70 -6.89
C ASP A 36 15.06 -5.87 -6.60
N GLU A 37 14.87 -4.74 -7.28
CA GLU A 37 13.71 -3.89 -7.09
C GLU A 37 12.57 -4.24 -8.07
N MET A 38 11.35 -4.22 -7.55
CA MET A 38 10.13 -4.48 -8.28
C MET A 38 9.10 -3.42 -7.92
N ALA A 39 8.13 -3.20 -8.81
CA ALA A 39 7.03 -2.28 -8.58
C ALA A 39 5.69 -3.00 -8.60
N MET A 40 4.77 -2.49 -7.79
CA MET A 40 3.38 -2.89 -7.74
C MET A 40 2.52 -1.66 -7.98
N GLU A 41 1.48 -1.82 -8.78
CA GLU A 41 0.50 -0.78 -9.01
C GLU A 41 -0.92 -1.29 -8.72
N LEU A 42 -1.69 -0.44 -8.06
CA LEU A 42 -3.05 -0.69 -7.62
C LEU A 42 -3.99 0.27 -8.37
N PRO A 43 -5.02 -0.24 -9.06
CA PRO A 43 -6.01 0.62 -9.70
C PRO A 43 -6.80 1.38 -8.64
N PHE A 44 -7.14 2.63 -8.95
CA PHE A 44 -7.75 3.55 -7.97
C PHE A 44 -9.07 3.01 -7.40
N ASP A 45 -9.85 2.28 -8.20
CA ASP A 45 -11.12 1.67 -7.76
C ASP A 45 -10.93 0.67 -6.59
N LEU A 46 -9.75 0.02 -6.51
CA LEU A 46 -9.41 -0.89 -5.43
C LEU A 46 -8.73 -0.18 -4.25
N PHE A 47 -8.32 1.07 -4.39
CA PHE A 47 -7.55 1.77 -3.37
C PHE A 47 -8.32 1.91 -2.06
N LEU A 48 -9.56 2.43 -2.12
CA LEU A 48 -10.38 2.63 -0.92
C LEU A 48 -10.66 1.31 -0.20
N ASN A 49 -11.09 0.29 -0.95
CA ASN A 49 -11.35 -1.05 -0.40
C ASN A 49 -10.10 -1.67 0.23
N THR A 50 -8.93 -1.46 -0.38
CA THR A 50 -7.65 -1.95 0.15
C THR A 50 -7.31 -1.23 1.45
N VAL A 51 -7.48 0.09 1.52
CA VAL A 51 -7.25 0.87 2.75
C VAL A 51 -8.20 0.43 3.86
N GLU A 52 -9.49 0.23 3.56
CA GLU A 52 -10.47 -0.27 4.53
C GLU A 52 -10.13 -1.68 5.03
N GLY A 53 -9.71 -2.58 4.13
CA GLY A 53 -9.25 -3.92 4.51
C GLY A 53 -8.01 -3.89 5.41
N VAL A 54 -7.04 -3.01 5.12
CA VAL A 54 -5.88 -2.80 6.00
C VAL A 54 -6.32 -2.27 7.36
N MET A 55 -7.26 -1.32 7.42
CA MET A 55 -7.77 -0.81 8.70
C MET A 55 -8.53 -1.88 9.49
N ALA A 56 -9.35 -2.68 8.82
CA ALA A 56 -10.14 -3.75 9.44
C ALA A 56 -9.28 -4.88 10.01
N THR A 57 -8.13 -5.16 9.39
CA THR A 57 -7.24 -6.23 9.84
C THR A 57 -6.42 -5.89 11.07
N ILE A 58 -6.16 -4.59 11.35
CA ILE A 58 -5.45 -4.13 12.55
C ILE A 58 -6.05 -4.73 13.83
N ASP A 59 -7.38 -4.81 13.91
CA ASP A 59 -8.05 -5.31 15.10
C ASP A 59 -7.82 -6.81 15.34
N GLY A 60 -7.57 -7.59 14.29
CA GLY A 60 -7.31 -9.03 14.37
C GLY A 60 -5.82 -9.40 14.47
N THR A 61 -4.92 -8.57 13.94
CA THR A 61 -3.50 -8.94 13.78
C THR A 61 -2.54 -8.20 14.72
N ASP A 62 -2.83 -6.95 15.09
CA ASP A 62 -1.90 -6.14 15.90
C ASP A 62 -2.09 -6.32 17.41
N ILE A 63 -1.00 -6.19 18.16
CA ILE A 63 -0.99 -6.26 19.63
C ILE A 63 -1.47 -4.93 20.22
N LYS A 64 -2.14 -4.94 21.39
CA LYS A 64 -2.65 -3.75 22.11
C LYS A 64 -1.67 -2.59 22.23
N LYS A 65 -0.36 -2.85 22.39
CA LYS A 65 0.68 -1.81 22.43
C LYS A 65 0.75 -1.07 21.10
N ARG A 66 0.79 -1.81 20.00
CA ARG A 66 0.87 -1.29 18.63
C ARG A 66 -0.42 -0.58 18.23
N LYS A 67 -1.59 -1.09 18.61
CA LYS A 67 -2.88 -0.40 18.44
C LYS A 67 -2.92 0.98 19.10
N ARG A 68 -2.35 1.11 20.30
CA ARG A 68 -2.20 2.41 20.99
C ARG A 68 -1.27 3.36 20.25
N GLU A 69 -0.12 2.86 19.78
CA GLU A 69 0.82 3.67 18.98
C GLU A 69 0.17 4.17 17.67
N ILE A 70 -0.58 3.31 16.99
CA ILE A 70 -1.34 3.68 15.78
C ILE A 70 -2.35 4.78 16.13
N LYS A 71 -3.13 4.60 17.20
CA LYS A 71 -4.12 5.61 17.63
C LYS A 71 -3.46 6.97 17.91
N ASN A 72 -2.36 7.00 18.66
CA ASN A 72 -1.63 8.24 18.95
C ASN A 72 -1.16 8.95 17.67
N ARG A 73 -0.63 8.22 16.69
CA ARG A 73 -0.20 8.78 15.39
C ARG A 73 -1.37 9.35 14.57
N PHE A 74 -2.57 8.80 14.74
CA PHE A 74 -3.79 9.28 14.10
C PHE A 74 -4.30 10.55 14.81
N ASP A 75 -4.30 10.55 16.15
CA ASP A 75 -4.71 11.69 16.98
C ASP A 75 -3.81 12.92 16.75
N GLU A 76 -2.49 12.74 16.64
CA GLU A 76 -1.51 13.79 16.29
C GLU A 76 -1.83 14.46 14.94
N LYS A 77 -2.44 13.72 14.01
CA LYS A 77 -2.84 14.20 12.69
C LYS A 77 -4.29 14.69 12.64
N GLY A 78 -4.98 14.75 13.78
CA GLY A 78 -6.38 15.17 13.87
C GLY A 78 -7.37 14.19 13.24
N LYS A 79 -7.02 12.91 13.14
CA LYS A 79 -7.87 11.85 12.58
C LYS A 79 -8.25 10.84 13.66
N SER A 80 -9.51 10.43 13.71
CA SER A 80 -9.95 9.39 14.65
C SER A 80 -9.98 8.02 13.97
N LEU A 81 -9.48 6.98 14.65
CA LEU A 81 -9.56 5.59 14.21
C LEU A 81 -10.30 4.75 15.26
N ASN A 82 -11.37 4.06 14.85
CA ASN A 82 -12.14 3.18 15.72
C ASN A 82 -11.46 1.81 15.79
N LEU A 83 -10.59 1.61 16.79
CA LEU A 83 -9.91 0.33 17.05
C LEU A 83 -10.44 -0.34 18.33
N ASN A 84 -10.60 -1.66 18.28
CA ASN A 84 -10.96 -2.45 19.45
C ASN A 84 -9.72 -2.80 20.30
N LEU A 85 -9.60 -2.12 21.44
CA LEU A 85 -8.51 -2.30 22.42
C LEU A 85 -8.80 -3.42 23.44
N ASN A 86 -10.02 -3.92 23.50
CA ASN A 86 -10.47 -4.97 24.43
C ASN A 86 -10.38 -6.37 23.83
N GLY A 87 -10.07 -6.49 22.54
CA GLY A 87 -9.84 -7.76 21.86
C GLY A 87 -8.69 -8.59 22.44
N PRO A 88 -8.59 -9.87 22.06
CA PRO A 88 -7.55 -10.78 22.54
C PRO A 88 -6.14 -10.36 22.11
N TYR A 89 -6.04 -9.65 20.98
CA TYR A 89 -4.81 -9.07 20.42
C TYR A 89 -4.82 -7.55 20.54
#